data_AF-A0A1M4MJB5-F1
#
_entry.id   AF-A0A1M4MJB5-F1
#
_cell.length_a   1.000
_cell.length_b   1.000
_cell.length_c   1.000
_cell.angle_alpha   90.00
_cell.angle_beta   90.00
_cell.angle_gamma   90.00
#
_symmetry.space_group_name_H-M   'P 1'
#
loop_
_entity.id
_entity.type
_entity.pdbx_description
1 polymer ?
#
loop_
_entity_poly.entity_id
_entity_poly.type
_entity_poly.pdbx_seq_one_letter_code
_entity_poly.pdbx_strand_id
1 'polypeptide(L)'
;MNRIIVLDGVKAGAILLIVFIHLYNYLVYHPFTGHHGLIALLSSLALAGFTFVSGYTIYANNSVIRTREEIIRFYRKRVLRVYPLYVVALATFFICFQVLRFFPPLDLSLIEWLINAFCLQVLLAPAFTDPVFTLWFIGFIVLLYLLYPAIIMFSRTTIGTILISGGIFALLAALHLTLNIVDVRLLQYYFFFVAGIVAARSGVTCSRFGAGFRGRGAGIVVVSYAAYGVYLFHMPAFAVAAVIIGRLGLPWYLHDAVMCAVVVPALFAIAYSIQRNYDLRIKTKTGQKN
;
A
#
# COMPACT_ATOMS: atom_id res chain seq x y z
N MET A 1 20.31 -4.90 -7.02
CA MET A 1 20.12 -6.12 -6.19
C MET A 1 19.25 -7.10 -6.97
N ASN A 2 19.60 -8.39 -6.94
CA ASN A 2 18.76 -9.44 -7.53
C ASN A 2 17.41 -9.49 -6.81
N ARG A 3 16.37 -9.78 -7.58
CA ARG A 3 14.99 -9.84 -7.08
C ARG A 3 14.86 -10.93 -6.01
N ILE A 4 14.33 -10.58 -4.84
CA ILE A 4 14.13 -11.52 -3.73
C ILE A 4 12.71 -12.05 -3.81
N ILE A 5 12.56 -13.26 -4.36
CA ILE A 5 11.26 -13.88 -4.63
C ILE A 5 10.37 -14.02 -3.40
N VAL A 6 10.95 -14.21 -2.21
CA VAL A 6 10.20 -14.30 -0.96
C VAL A 6 9.50 -12.99 -0.63
N LEU A 7 10.16 -11.86 -0.84
CA LEU A 7 9.54 -10.54 -0.63
C LEU A 7 8.46 -10.25 -1.67
N ASP A 8 8.64 -10.74 -2.90
CA ASP A 8 7.56 -10.72 -3.90
C ASP A 8 6.38 -11.57 -3.45
N GLY A 9 6.64 -12.75 -2.88
CA GLY A 9 5.63 -13.65 -2.31
C GLY A 9 4.83 -13.01 -1.19
N VAL A 10 5.49 -12.34 -0.24
CA VAL A 10 4.80 -11.60 0.85
C VAL A 10 3.89 -10.51 0.26
N LYS A 11 4.38 -9.74 -0.71
CA LYS A 11 3.57 -8.72 -1.39
C LYS A 11 2.39 -9.30 -2.18
N ALA A 12 2.62 -10.40 -2.89
CA ALA A 12 1.60 -11.09 -3.66
C ALA A 12 0.50 -11.65 -2.75
N GLY A 13 0.88 -12.32 -1.65
CA GLY A 13 -0.07 -12.79 -0.65
C GLY A 13 -0.85 -11.65 0.00
N ALA A 14 -0.15 -10.57 0.38
CA ALA A 14 -0.78 -9.39 0.99
C ALA A 14 -1.79 -8.72 0.05
N ILE A 15 -1.47 -8.53 -1.24
CA ILE A 15 -2.45 -7.91 -2.15
C ILE A 15 -3.65 -8.80 -2.40
N LEU A 16 -3.45 -10.11 -2.58
CA LEU A 16 -4.56 -11.05 -2.76
C LEU A 16 -5.49 -11.04 -1.53
N LEU A 17 -4.92 -10.90 -0.34
CA LEU A 17 -5.68 -10.81 0.90
C LEU A 17 -6.50 -9.52 1.01
N ILE A 18 -5.90 -8.37 0.66
CA ILE A 18 -6.61 -7.07 0.62
C ILE A 18 -7.76 -7.12 -0.39
N VAL A 19 -7.49 -7.64 -1.60
CA VAL A 19 -8.50 -7.83 -2.65
C VAL A 19 -9.63 -8.70 -2.15
N PHE A 20 -9.33 -9.86 -1.54
CA PHE A 20 -10.33 -10.78 -1.01
C PHE A 20 -11.22 -10.11 0.07
N ILE A 21 -10.61 -9.41 1.02
CA ILE A 21 -11.33 -8.75 2.11
C ILE A 21 -12.26 -7.66 1.60
N HIS A 22 -11.83 -6.85 0.63
CA HIS A 22 -12.66 -5.79 0.09
C HIS A 22 -13.67 -6.28 -0.94
N LEU A 23 -13.35 -7.34 -1.70
CA LEU A 23 -14.28 -7.99 -2.62
C LEU A 23 -15.52 -8.48 -1.88
N TYR A 24 -15.35 -8.97 -0.65
CA TYR A 24 -16.45 -9.43 0.19
C TYR A 24 -17.59 -8.41 0.35
N ASN A 25 -17.28 -7.10 0.37
CA ASN A 25 -18.29 -6.03 0.46
C ASN A 25 -19.14 -5.88 -0.81
N TYR A 26 -18.73 -6.53 -1.90
CA TYR A 26 -19.39 -6.47 -3.20
C TYR A 26 -19.91 -7.84 -3.65
N LEU A 27 -19.85 -8.86 -2.79
CA LEU A 27 -20.52 -10.14 -3.04
C LEU A 27 -21.95 -10.09 -2.52
N VAL A 28 -22.85 -10.83 -3.16
CA VAL A 28 -24.24 -10.97 -2.70
C VAL A 28 -24.33 -12.05 -1.62
N TYR A 29 -23.58 -13.14 -1.76
CA TYR A 29 -23.45 -14.16 -0.74
C TYR A 29 -22.27 -13.89 0.18
N HIS A 30 -22.54 -13.93 1.48
CA HIS A 30 -21.58 -13.58 2.52
C HIS A 30 -21.28 -14.80 3.40
N PRO A 31 -20.37 -15.70 2.97
CA PRO A 31 -20.06 -16.94 3.70
C PRO A 31 -19.35 -16.72 5.03
N PHE A 32 -18.85 -15.51 5.30
CA PHE A 32 -18.05 -15.18 6.49
C PHE A 32 -18.77 -14.20 7.43
N THR A 33 -20.10 -14.12 7.36
CA THR A 33 -20.89 -13.30 8.29
C THR A 33 -20.57 -13.71 9.74
N GLY A 34 -20.30 -12.72 10.59
CA GLY A 34 -19.92 -12.96 12.00
C GLY A 34 -18.42 -13.19 12.26
N HIS A 35 -17.56 -13.34 11.24
CA HIS A 35 -16.12 -13.55 11.41
C HIS A 35 -15.28 -12.26 11.37
N HIS A 36 -15.79 -11.17 11.97
CA HIS A 36 -15.13 -9.86 11.94
C HIS A 36 -13.68 -9.88 12.46
N GLY A 37 -13.40 -10.68 13.49
CA GLY A 37 -12.04 -10.83 14.04
C GLY A 37 -11.06 -11.46 13.05
N LEU A 38 -11.48 -12.44 12.25
CA LEU A 38 -10.64 -13.07 11.22
C LEU A 38 -10.34 -12.07 10.10
N ILE A 39 -11.35 -11.33 9.62
CA ILE A 39 -11.17 -10.30 8.59
C ILE A 39 -10.22 -9.21 9.07
N ALA A 40 -10.35 -8.77 10.32
CA ALA A 40 -9.44 -7.79 10.93
C ALA A 40 -8.00 -8.32 11.01
N LEU A 41 -7.81 -9.56 11.48
CA LEU A 41 -6.50 -10.20 11.54
C LEU A 41 -5.85 -10.31 10.15
N LEU A 42 -6.59 -10.78 9.17
CA LEU A 42 -6.12 -10.92 7.79
C LEU A 42 -5.74 -9.55 7.18
N SER A 43 -6.55 -8.52 7.43
CA SER A 43 -6.25 -7.15 7.01
C SER A 43 -4.94 -6.66 7.64
N SER A 44 -4.77 -6.88 8.95
CA SER A 44 -3.57 -6.48 9.67
C SER A 44 -2.32 -7.23 9.19
N LEU A 45 -2.42 -8.54 8.91
CA LEU A 45 -1.32 -9.33 8.36
C LEU A 45 -0.90 -8.82 6.97
N ALA A 46 -1.87 -8.49 6.10
CA ALA A 46 -1.56 -7.94 4.78
C ALA A 46 -0.83 -6.59 4.86
N LEU A 47 -1.36 -5.66 5.67
CA LEU A 47 -0.78 -4.33 5.85
C LEU A 47 0.60 -4.40 6.51
N ALA A 48 0.77 -5.24 7.54
CA ALA A 48 2.04 -5.51 8.18
C ALA A 48 3.07 -6.07 7.17
N GLY A 49 2.66 -7.03 6.34
CA GLY A 49 3.50 -7.61 5.29
C GLY A 49 3.97 -6.56 4.27
N PHE A 50 3.06 -5.73 3.75
CA PHE A 50 3.43 -4.64 2.84
C PHE A 50 4.41 -3.65 3.48
N THR A 51 4.13 -3.27 4.73
CA THR A 51 4.91 -2.29 5.47
C THR A 51 6.31 -2.81 5.78
N PHE A 52 6.42 -4.07 6.21
CA PHE A 52 7.69 -4.76 6.42
C PHE A 52 8.53 -4.84 5.14
N VAL A 53 7.94 -5.31 4.03
CA VAL A 53 8.66 -5.40 2.75
C VAL A 53 9.09 -4.01 2.28
N SER A 54 8.28 -2.98 2.51
CA SER A 54 8.64 -1.60 2.21
C SER A 54 9.91 -1.16 2.95
N GLY A 55 9.95 -1.33 4.28
CA GLY A 55 11.13 -1.01 5.09
C GLY A 55 12.38 -1.79 4.68
N TYR A 56 12.23 -3.11 4.48
CA TYR A 56 13.32 -3.99 4.05
C TYR A 56 13.91 -3.53 2.70
N THR A 57 13.05 -3.40 1.69
CA THR A 57 13.51 -3.08 0.33
C THR A 57 14.06 -1.66 0.21
N ILE A 58 13.59 -0.72 1.03
CA ILE A 58 14.14 0.63 1.07
C ILE A 58 15.56 0.60 1.62
N TYR A 59 15.77 -0.05 2.76
CA TYR A 59 17.09 -0.17 3.36
C TYR A 59 18.07 -0.89 2.44
N ALA A 60 17.66 -2.04 1.88
CA ALA A 60 18.50 -2.83 0.99
C ALA A 60 18.99 -2.06 -0.25
N ASN A 61 18.27 -1.02 -0.70
CA ASN A 61 18.65 -0.21 -1.85
C ASN A 61 19.21 1.18 -1.49
N ASN A 62 19.14 1.60 -0.22
CA ASN A 62 19.51 2.95 0.23
C ASN A 62 20.11 2.89 1.65
N SER A 63 21.01 1.95 1.90
CA SER A 63 21.55 1.65 3.23
C SER A 63 22.38 2.79 3.84
N VAL A 64 22.82 3.73 3.01
CA VAL A 64 23.57 4.93 3.39
C VAL A 64 22.96 6.12 2.67
N ILE A 65 22.63 7.17 3.44
CA ILE A 65 22.27 8.50 2.96
C ILE A 65 23.08 9.49 3.82
N ARG A 66 23.91 10.32 3.19
CA ARG A 66 24.80 11.27 3.87
C ARG A 66 24.63 12.70 3.37
N THR A 67 24.31 12.87 2.09
CA THR A 67 24.29 14.19 1.45
C THR A 67 22.88 14.65 1.12
N ARG A 68 22.71 15.97 1.00
CA ARG A 68 21.42 16.57 0.60
C ARG A 68 20.98 16.09 -0.77
N GLU A 69 21.93 15.89 -1.69
CA GLU A 69 21.70 15.40 -3.05
C GLU A 69 21.15 13.98 -3.03
N GLU A 70 21.63 13.12 -2.13
CA GLU A 70 21.13 11.75 -1.95
C GLU A 70 19.70 11.75 -1.41
N ILE A 71 19.38 12.63 -0.45
CA ILE A 71 18.02 12.82 0.09
C ILE A 71 17.06 13.26 -1.01
N ILE A 72 17.42 14.30 -1.78
CA ILE A 72 16.59 14.80 -2.88
C ILE A 72 16.38 13.72 -3.93
N ARG A 73 17.44 12.98 -4.28
CA ARG A 73 17.36 11.85 -5.23
C ARG A 73 16.44 10.75 -4.71
N PHE A 74 16.50 10.44 -3.42
CA PHE A 74 15.63 9.46 -2.77
C PHE A 74 14.17 9.89 -2.88
N TYR A 75 13.83 11.11 -2.42
CA TYR A 75 12.45 11.60 -2.47
C TYR A 75 11.92 11.72 -3.89
N ARG A 76 12.71 12.26 -4.82
CA ARG A 76 12.31 12.37 -6.23
C ARG A 76 11.93 11.01 -6.82
N LYS A 77 12.73 9.96 -6.57
CA LYS A 77 12.42 8.60 -7.04
C LYS A 77 11.11 8.06 -6.45
N ARG A 78 10.80 8.38 -5.19
CA ARG A 78 9.58 7.89 -4.51
C ARG A 78 8.34 8.66 -4.96
N VAL A 79 8.42 9.99 -5.01
CA VAL A 79 7.36 10.85 -5.52
C VAL A 79 7.02 10.46 -6.95
N LEU A 80 8.01 10.35 -7.83
CA LEU A 80 7.78 9.91 -9.22
C LEU A 80 7.26 8.48 -9.33
N ARG A 81 7.35 7.64 -8.32
CA ARG A 81 6.83 6.27 -8.39
C ARG A 81 5.40 6.16 -7.85
N VAL A 82 5.09 6.88 -6.78
CA VAL A 82 3.84 6.74 -6.02
C VAL A 82 2.85 7.85 -6.38
N TYR A 83 3.29 9.09 -6.42
CA TYR A 83 2.36 10.22 -6.40
C TYR A 83 1.48 10.35 -7.65
N PRO A 84 1.97 10.18 -8.90
CA PRO A 84 1.11 10.34 -10.07
C PRO A 84 -0.04 9.33 -10.15
N LEU A 85 0.25 8.05 -9.90
CA LEU A 85 -0.80 7.03 -9.88
C LEU A 85 -1.75 7.21 -8.69
N TYR A 86 -1.24 7.67 -7.55
CA TYR A 86 -2.08 8.04 -6.41
C TYR A 86 -3.08 9.16 -6.73
N VAL A 87 -2.66 10.23 -7.39
CA VAL A 87 -3.56 11.33 -7.77
C VAL A 87 -4.66 10.85 -8.72
N VAL A 88 -4.33 9.98 -9.68
CA VAL A 88 -5.33 9.36 -10.56
C VAL A 88 -6.31 8.50 -9.77
N ALA A 89 -5.82 7.72 -8.80
CA ALA A 89 -6.67 6.94 -7.91
C ALA A 89 -7.57 7.82 -7.06
N LEU A 90 -7.03 8.90 -6.46
CA LEU A 90 -7.79 9.85 -5.66
C LEU A 90 -8.92 10.50 -6.47
N ALA A 91 -8.65 10.91 -7.72
CA ALA A 91 -9.67 11.42 -8.62
C ALA A 91 -10.73 10.35 -8.96
N THR A 92 -10.32 9.09 -9.14
CA THR A 92 -11.25 7.98 -9.39
C THR A 92 -12.16 7.74 -8.16
N PHE A 93 -11.62 7.82 -6.95
CA PHE A 93 -12.39 7.73 -5.71
C PHE A 93 -13.37 8.88 -5.55
N PHE A 94 -12.94 10.12 -5.85
CA PHE A 94 -13.81 11.28 -5.86
C PHE A 94 -15.00 11.06 -6.81
N ILE A 95 -14.74 10.65 -8.05
CA ILE A 95 -15.81 10.40 -9.02
C ILE A 95 -16.73 9.26 -8.55
N CYS A 96 -16.19 8.11 -8.17
CA CYS A 96 -17.02 6.93 -7.85
C CYS A 96 -17.82 7.09 -6.56
N PHE A 97 -17.21 7.60 -5.50
CA PHE A 97 -17.79 7.53 -4.15
C PHE A 97 -18.37 8.86 -3.66
N GLN A 98 -17.84 10.01 -4.09
CA GLN A 98 -18.39 11.33 -3.75
C GLN A 98 -19.46 11.78 -4.77
N VAL A 99 -19.15 11.69 -6.08
CA VAL A 99 -20.02 12.20 -7.15
C VAL A 99 -21.10 11.19 -7.53
N LEU A 100 -20.70 9.98 -7.92
CA LEU A 100 -21.62 8.91 -8.35
C LEU A 100 -22.26 8.16 -7.19
N ARG A 101 -21.81 8.42 -5.95
CA ARG A 101 -22.37 7.83 -4.71
C ARG A 101 -22.41 6.31 -4.72
N PHE A 102 -21.44 5.64 -5.34
CA PHE A 102 -21.32 4.19 -5.25
C PHE A 102 -21.02 3.75 -3.81
N PHE A 103 -21.38 2.53 -3.47
CA PHE A 103 -21.14 2.00 -2.13
C PHE A 103 -19.65 1.62 -1.92
N PRO A 104 -19.05 1.98 -0.77
CA PRO A 104 -19.57 2.89 0.26
C PRO A 104 -19.41 4.37 -0.15
N PRO A 105 -20.44 5.22 0.02
CA PRO A 105 -20.36 6.63 -0.37
C PRO A 105 -19.39 7.42 0.52
N LEU A 106 -18.85 8.51 -0.03
CA LEU A 106 -18.02 9.48 0.70
C LEU A 106 -18.70 10.83 0.76
N ASP A 107 -18.54 11.52 1.89
CA ASP A 107 -19.05 12.85 2.16
C ASP A 107 -17.92 13.75 2.71
N LEU A 108 -16.83 13.87 1.94
CA LEU A 108 -15.67 14.67 2.32
C LEU A 108 -15.78 16.10 1.77
N SER A 109 -15.40 17.08 2.59
CA SER A 109 -15.28 18.47 2.19
C SER A 109 -14.09 18.70 1.24
N LEU A 110 -14.05 19.86 0.56
CA LEU A 110 -12.93 20.23 -0.31
C LEU A 110 -11.58 20.22 0.45
N ILE A 111 -11.58 20.69 1.71
CA ILE A 111 -10.39 20.74 2.55
C ILE A 111 -9.88 19.32 2.82
N GLU A 112 -10.75 18.37 3.12
CA GLU A 112 -10.38 16.98 3.35
C GLU A 112 -9.84 16.29 2.09
N TRP A 113 -10.41 16.59 0.93
CA TRP A 113 -9.85 16.15 -0.35
C TRP A 113 -8.45 16.72 -0.58
N LEU A 114 -8.20 17.99 -0.22
CA LEU A 114 -6.86 18.58 -0.27
C LEU A 114 -5.89 17.91 0.71
N ILE A 115 -6.32 17.64 1.94
CA ILE A 115 -5.51 16.90 2.94
C ILE A 115 -5.10 15.53 2.38
N ASN A 116 -6.03 14.80 1.75
CA ASN A 116 -5.73 13.54 1.09
C ASN A 116 -4.81 13.74 -0.14
N ALA A 117 -5.01 14.78 -0.95
CA ALA A 117 -4.17 15.08 -2.11
C ALA A 117 -2.71 15.36 -1.72
N PHE A 118 -2.46 15.94 -0.55
CA PHE A 118 -1.12 16.17 0.01
C PHE A 118 -0.56 14.98 0.81
N CYS A 119 -1.26 13.84 0.87
CA CYS A 119 -0.88 12.67 1.65
C CYS A 119 -0.79 12.95 3.17
N LEU A 120 -1.52 13.94 3.68
CA LEU A 120 -1.48 14.38 5.08
C LEU A 120 -2.54 13.72 5.96
N GLN A 121 -3.44 12.92 5.38
CA GLN A 121 -4.59 12.33 6.07
C GLN A 121 -4.22 11.44 7.26
N VAL A 122 -3.01 10.88 7.32
CA VAL A 122 -2.56 10.05 8.46
C VAL A 122 -1.94 10.89 9.59
N LEU A 123 -1.49 12.11 9.29
CA LEU A 123 -0.91 13.05 10.25
C LEU A 123 -1.93 14.03 10.85
N LEU A 124 -3.10 14.15 10.22
CA LEU A 124 -4.15 15.09 10.60
C LEU A 124 -5.48 14.40 10.99
N ALA A 125 -5.51 13.06 11.02
CA ALA A 125 -6.67 12.29 11.45
C ALA A 125 -6.52 11.76 12.88
N PRO A 126 -7.61 11.69 13.68
CA PRO A 126 -8.98 12.01 13.28
C PRO A 126 -9.36 13.50 13.43
N ALA A 127 -8.52 14.35 14.02
CA ALA A 127 -8.92 15.72 14.38
C ALA A 127 -9.42 16.61 13.21
N PHE A 128 -8.87 16.45 11.99
CA PHE A 128 -9.15 17.35 10.86
C PHE A 128 -9.69 16.68 9.60
N THR A 129 -9.66 15.35 9.52
CA THR A 129 -10.18 14.62 8.34
C THR A 129 -10.43 13.16 8.68
N ASP A 130 -11.38 12.57 7.96
CA ASP A 130 -11.47 11.11 7.84
C ASP A 130 -10.66 10.62 6.64
N PRO A 131 -9.69 9.71 6.84
CA PRO A 131 -8.89 9.19 5.73
C PRO A 131 -9.75 8.38 4.76
N VAL A 132 -9.62 8.66 3.45
CA VAL A 132 -10.32 7.90 2.40
C VAL A 132 -9.99 6.41 2.56
N PHE A 133 -11.05 5.57 2.60
CA PHE A 133 -10.90 4.13 2.82
C PHE A 133 -9.95 3.53 1.79
N THR A 134 -9.09 2.62 2.25
CA THR A 134 -7.93 2.07 1.52
C THR A 134 -6.85 3.11 1.13
N LEU A 135 -7.18 4.29 0.64
CA LEU A 135 -6.16 5.27 0.20
C LEU A 135 -5.35 5.89 1.36
N TRP A 136 -5.85 5.83 2.60
CA TRP A 136 -5.10 6.23 3.81
C TRP A 136 -3.70 5.59 3.90
N PHE A 137 -3.54 4.35 3.42
CA PHE A 137 -2.26 3.65 3.43
C PHE A 137 -1.20 4.33 2.56
N ILE A 138 -1.61 5.09 1.53
CA ILE A 138 -0.67 5.85 0.70
C ILE A 138 -0.13 7.06 1.49
N GLY A 139 -1.00 7.78 2.22
CA GLY A 139 -0.56 8.80 3.17
C GLY A 139 0.42 8.23 4.20
N PHE A 140 0.06 7.09 4.78
CA PHE A 140 0.91 6.34 5.70
C PHE A 140 2.29 5.99 5.10
N ILE A 141 2.34 5.37 3.91
CA ILE A 141 3.61 4.92 3.33
C ILE A 141 4.49 6.09 2.88
N VAL A 142 3.90 7.19 2.41
CA VAL A 142 4.62 8.43 2.07
C VAL A 142 5.24 9.04 3.31
N LEU A 143 4.52 9.05 4.44
CA LEU A 143 5.07 9.51 5.71
C LEU A 143 6.24 8.64 6.18
N LEU A 144 6.14 7.31 6.08
CA LEU A 144 7.26 6.43 6.39
C LEU A 144 8.48 6.70 5.50
N TYR A 145 8.26 7.07 4.23
CA TYR A 145 9.33 7.46 3.32
C TYR A 145 9.96 8.79 3.73
N LEU A 146 9.18 9.74 4.23
CA LEU A 146 9.67 11.00 4.78
C LEU A 146 10.54 10.77 6.03
N LEU A 147 10.15 9.84 6.89
CA LEU A 147 10.89 9.53 8.12
C LEU A 147 12.18 8.73 7.84
N TYR A 148 12.22 7.94 6.77
CA TYR A 148 13.32 7.01 6.50
C TYR A 148 14.71 7.67 6.44
N PRO A 149 14.95 8.77 5.68
CA PRO A 149 16.27 9.41 5.67
C PRO A 149 16.73 9.87 7.05
N ALA A 150 15.82 10.43 7.86
CA ALA A 150 16.16 10.81 9.23
C ALA A 150 16.62 9.60 10.05
N ILE A 151 15.89 8.47 9.98
CA ILE A 151 16.28 7.23 10.68
C ILE A 151 17.69 6.81 10.27
N ILE A 152 18.01 6.77 8.98
CA ILE A 152 19.30 6.23 8.49
C ILE A 152 20.47 7.19 8.63
N MET A 153 20.25 8.50 8.46
CA MET A 153 21.30 9.51 8.61
C MET A 153 21.83 9.55 10.05
N PHE A 154 20.92 9.43 11.02
CA PHE A 154 21.29 9.49 12.43
C PHE A 154 21.66 8.11 13.01
N SER A 155 21.36 6.99 12.32
CA SER A 155 21.66 5.63 12.83
C SER A 155 22.83 4.91 12.13
N ARG A 156 23.95 4.79 12.83
CA ARG A 156 25.11 4.01 12.37
C ARG A 156 25.08 2.53 12.73
N THR A 157 24.24 2.13 13.69
CA THR A 157 24.12 0.75 14.17
C THR A 157 22.66 0.29 14.19
N THR A 158 22.42 -1.01 14.30
CA THR A 158 21.05 -1.57 14.48
C THR A 158 20.40 -1.02 15.75
N ILE A 159 21.15 -0.96 16.85
CA ILE A 159 20.68 -0.36 18.12
C ILE A 159 20.32 1.11 17.90
N GLY A 160 21.19 1.87 17.22
CA GLY A 160 20.89 3.27 16.88
C GLY A 160 19.62 3.41 16.03
N THR A 161 19.38 2.47 15.11
CA THR A 161 18.15 2.44 14.29
C THR A 161 16.92 2.27 15.18
N ILE A 162 16.99 1.34 16.15
CA ILE A 162 15.90 1.09 17.11
C ILE A 162 15.68 2.31 18.01
N LEU A 163 16.74 2.91 18.56
CA LEU A 163 16.64 4.07 19.45
C LEU A 163 16.03 5.29 18.74
N ILE A 164 16.51 5.64 17.55
CA ILE A 164 15.96 6.77 16.78
C ILE A 164 14.53 6.48 16.36
N SER A 165 14.25 5.27 15.90
CA SER A 165 12.89 4.89 15.52
C SER A 165 11.94 4.92 16.72
N GLY A 166 12.41 4.52 17.90
CA GLY A 166 11.68 4.60 19.17
C GLY A 166 11.41 6.03 19.61
N GLY A 167 12.37 6.94 19.44
CA GLY A 167 12.18 8.37 19.69
C GLY A 167 11.12 9.00 18.77
N ILE A 168 11.16 8.67 17.47
CA ILE A 168 10.12 9.08 16.51
C ILE A 168 8.76 8.51 16.90
N PHE A 169 8.69 7.24 17.29
CA PHE A 169 7.46 6.62 17.76
C PHE A 169 6.89 7.32 19.00
N ALA A 170 7.73 7.60 20.00
CA ALA A 170 7.33 8.31 21.21
C ALA A 170 6.78 9.70 20.89
N LEU A 171 7.40 10.44 19.97
CA LEU A 171 6.90 11.73 19.50
C LEU A 171 5.53 11.59 18.82
N LEU A 172 5.37 10.65 17.89
CA LEU A 172 4.10 10.41 17.20
C LEU A 172 2.98 9.97 18.17
N ALA A 173 3.32 9.13 19.16
CA ALA A 173 2.41 8.71 20.20
C ALA A 173 2.01 9.89 21.11
N ALA A 174 2.95 10.76 21.48
CA ALA A 174 2.65 11.96 22.25
C ALA A 174 1.72 12.91 21.47
N LEU A 175 1.95 13.10 20.17
CA LEU A 175 1.06 13.90 19.31
C LEU A 175 -0.34 13.29 19.21
N HIS A 176 -0.45 11.96 19.13
CA HIS A 176 -1.74 11.28 19.17
C HIS A 176 -2.45 11.48 20.51
N LEU A 177 -1.76 11.24 21.62
CA LEU A 177 -2.37 11.30 22.95
C LEU A 177 -2.73 12.71 23.40
N THR A 178 -1.99 13.73 22.96
CA THR A 178 -2.20 15.13 23.39
C THR A 178 -3.04 15.93 22.42
N LEU A 179 -2.88 15.73 21.11
CA LEU A 179 -3.57 16.53 20.08
C LEU A 179 -4.60 15.72 19.28
N ASN A 180 -4.56 14.38 19.34
CA ASN A 180 -5.40 13.49 18.55
C ASN A 180 -5.35 13.76 17.04
N ILE A 181 -4.19 14.18 16.54
CA ILE A 181 -3.96 14.49 15.12
C ILE A 181 -3.34 13.34 14.34
N VAL A 182 -2.64 12.41 15.01
CA VAL A 182 -1.96 11.30 14.36
C VAL A 182 -2.86 10.07 14.37
N ASP A 183 -3.05 9.43 13.21
CA ASP A 183 -3.87 8.23 13.12
C ASP A 183 -3.24 7.05 13.88
N VAL A 184 -4.00 6.35 14.72
CA VAL A 184 -3.52 5.21 15.52
C VAL A 184 -2.92 4.10 14.65
N ARG A 185 -3.39 3.95 13.40
CA ARG A 185 -2.87 2.97 12.45
C ARG A 185 -1.42 3.27 12.07
N LEU A 186 -0.99 4.55 12.08
CA LEU A 186 0.42 4.89 11.89
C LEU A 186 1.27 4.22 12.96
N LEU A 187 0.87 4.35 14.23
CA LEU A 187 1.57 3.76 15.37
C LEU A 187 1.56 2.22 15.26
N GLN A 188 0.40 1.64 14.93
CA GLN A 188 0.23 0.20 14.79
C GLN A 188 1.11 -0.42 13.70
N TYR A 189 1.32 0.25 12.56
CA TYR A 189 2.09 -0.36 11.47
C TYR A 189 3.55 0.12 11.39
N TYR A 190 3.90 1.22 12.07
CA TYR A 190 5.25 1.79 12.08
C TYR A 190 6.31 0.78 12.49
N PHE A 191 6.07 -0.04 13.51
CA PHE A 191 7.07 -1.00 13.98
C PHE A 191 7.37 -2.10 12.96
N PHE A 192 6.42 -2.48 12.10
CA PHE A 192 6.68 -3.43 11.01
C PHE A 192 7.62 -2.82 9.96
N PHE A 193 7.51 -1.51 9.70
CA PHE A 193 8.43 -0.80 8.80
C PHE A 193 9.86 -0.84 9.35
N VAL A 194 10.02 -0.49 10.63
CA VAL A 194 11.31 -0.52 11.34
C VAL A 194 11.87 -1.94 11.39
N ALA A 195 11.04 -2.95 11.68
CA ALA A 195 11.43 -4.35 11.65
C ALA A 195 11.97 -4.77 10.28
N GLY A 196 11.37 -4.30 9.19
CA GLY A 196 11.87 -4.48 7.83
C GLY A 196 13.27 -3.89 7.63
N ILE A 197 13.49 -2.65 8.08
CA ILE A 197 14.80 -1.98 8.03
C ILE A 197 15.84 -2.78 8.83
N VAL A 198 15.52 -3.17 10.06
CA VAL A 198 16.40 -3.92 10.95
C VAL A 198 16.75 -5.29 10.35
N ALA A 199 15.76 -6.01 9.82
CA ALA A 199 15.98 -7.30 9.17
C ALA A 199 16.96 -7.19 7.98
N ALA A 200 16.79 -6.17 7.13
CA ALA A 200 17.69 -5.92 6.02
C ALA A 200 19.11 -5.54 6.50
N ARG A 201 19.22 -4.71 7.54
CA ARG A 201 20.49 -4.29 8.13
C ARG A 201 21.27 -5.44 8.77
N SER A 202 20.57 -6.34 9.46
CA SER A 202 21.18 -7.51 10.10
C SER A 202 21.57 -8.61 9.10
N GLY A 203 21.44 -8.36 7.78
CA GLY A 203 21.80 -9.34 6.76
C GLY A 203 20.87 -10.54 6.69
N VAL A 204 19.64 -10.43 7.22
CA VAL A 204 18.63 -11.49 7.09
C VAL A 204 18.26 -11.59 5.61
N THR A 205 18.88 -12.54 4.92
CA THR A 205 18.58 -12.83 3.53
C THR A 205 17.53 -13.93 3.46
N CYS A 206 16.40 -13.66 2.79
CA CYS A 206 15.36 -14.68 2.58
C CYS A 206 15.77 -15.74 1.51
N SER A 207 17.07 -15.94 1.27
CA SER A 207 17.61 -16.76 0.18
C SER A 207 17.38 -18.27 0.41
N ARG A 208 17.41 -18.73 1.67
CA ARG A 208 17.17 -20.15 2.04
C ARG A 208 15.79 -20.66 1.62
N PHE A 209 14.77 -19.79 1.60
CA PHE A 209 13.43 -20.16 1.11
C PHE A 209 13.29 -20.07 -0.42
N GLY A 210 14.19 -19.37 -1.11
CA GLY A 210 14.14 -19.17 -2.56
C GLY A 210 14.51 -20.40 -3.40
N ALA A 211 15.21 -21.38 -2.80
CA ALA A 211 15.64 -22.59 -3.50
C ALA A 211 14.46 -23.45 -3.98
N GLY A 212 13.33 -23.46 -3.25
CA GLY A 212 12.12 -24.20 -3.61
C GLY A 212 11.26 -23.55 -4.72
N PHE A 213 11.53 -22.29 -5.09
CA PHE A 213 10.73 -21.52 -6.05
C PHE A 213 11.40 -21.30 -7.41
N ARG A 214 12.59 -21.87 -7.65
CA ARG A 214 13.25 -21.80 -8.98
C ARG A 214 12.34 -22.44 -10.04
N GLY A 215 11.78 -21.61 -10.93
CA GLY A 215 10.93 -22.02 -12.05
C GLY A 215 9.42 -21.83 -11.88
N ARG A 216 8.90 -21.69 -10.65
CA ARG A 216 7.44 -21.55 -10.38
C ARG A 216 7.01 -20.14 -9.93
N GLY A 217 7.93 -19.18 -9.94
CA GLY A 217 7.74 -17.82 -9.42
C GLY A 217 7.07 -16.81 -10.34
N ALA A 218 6.78 -17.16 -11.61
CA ALA A 218 6.31 -16.17 -12.60
C ALA A 218 4.99 -15.50 -12.18
N GLY A 219 4.02 -16.28 -11.68
CA GLY A 219 2.76 -15.75 -11.17
C GLY A 219 2.95 -14.82 -9.97
N ILE A 220 3.75 -15.25 -8.98
CA ILE A 220 4.08 -14.43 -7.79
C ILE A 220 4.69 -13.09 -8.21
N VAL A 221 5.63 -13.14 -9.15
CA VAL A 221 6.30 -11.98 -9.70
C VAL A 221 5.32 -11.01 -10.36
N VAL A 222 4.37 -11.54 -11.15
CA VAL A 222 3.35 -10.74 -11.86
C VAL A 222 2.38 -10.11 -10.87
N VAL A 223 1.84 -10.88 -9.92
CA VAL A 223 0.92 -10.38 -8.88
C VAL A 223 1.61 -9.35 -8.01
N SER A 224 2.84 -9.61 -7.56
CA SER A 224 3.62 -8.66 -6.76
C SER A 224 3.94 -7.37 -7.52
N TYR A 225 4.21 -7.48 -8.83
CA TYR A 225 4.42 -6.32 -9.68
C TYR A 225 3.14 -5.49 -9.81
N ALA A 226 1.99 -6.14 -10.04
CA ALA A 226 0.67 -5.52 -10.15
C ALA A 226 0.12 -4.97 -8.81
N ALA A 227 0.74 -5.32 -7.68
CA ALA A 227 0.18 -5.12 -6.36
C ALA A 227 -0.14 -3.64 -6.05
N TYR A 228 0.71 -2.71 -6.48
CA TYR A 228 0.48 -1.29 -6.23
C TYR A 228 -0.68 -0.73 -7.06
N GLY A 229 -0.80 -1.11 -8.34
CA GLY A 229 -1.94 -0.71 -9.16
C GLY A 229 -3.25 -1.31 -8.66
N VAL A 230 -3.24 -2.60 -8.30
CA VAL A 230 -4.41 -3.25 -7.70
C VAL A 230 -4.81 -2.55 -6.41
N TYR A 231 -3.84 -2.24 -5.54
CA TYR A 231 -4.11 -1.51 -4.30
C TYR A 231 -4.86 -0.20 -4.54
N LEU A 232 -4.43 0.57 -5.53
CA LEU A 232 -5.02 1.87 -5.84
C LEU A 232 -6.43 1.80 -6.43
N PHE A 233 -6.74 0.77 -7.22
CA PHE A 233 -7.93 0.78 -8.07
C PHE A 233 -8.96 -0.32 -7.75
N HIS A 234 -8.67 -1.26 -6.85
CA HIS A 234 -9.58 -2.38 -6.57
C HIS A 234 -10.96 -1.93 -6.08
N MET A 235 -11.04 -0.98 -5.14
CA MET A 235 -12.32 -0.48 -4.61
C MET A 235 -13.19 0.17 -5.70
N PRO A 236 -12.72 1.18 -6.46
CA PRO A 236 -13.49 1.69 -7.59
C PRO A 236 -13.85 0.64 -8.63
N ALA A 237 -12.94 -0.28 -8.95
CA ALA A 237 -13.19 -1.33 -9.93
C ALA A 237 -14.33 -2.26 -9.48
N PHE A 238 -14.34 -2.67 -8.21
CA PHE A 238 -15.42 -3.48 -7.65
C PHE A 238 -16.74 -2.71 -7.60
N ALA A 239 -16.73 -1.45 -7.20
CA ALA A 239 -17.92 -0.62 -7.16
C ALA A 239 -18.56 -0.45 -8.56
N VAL A 240 -17.76 -0.11 -9.56
CA VAL A 240 -18.22 0.01 -10.96
C VAL A 240 -18.75 -1.33 -11.47
N ALA A 241 -18.01 -2.42 -11.25
CA ALA A 241 -18.42 -3.74 -11.70
C ALA A 241 -19.73 -4.20 -11.05
N ALA A 242 -19.87 -4.03 -9.73
CA ALA A 242 -21.09 -4.39 -9.01
C ALA A 242 -22.32 -3.63 -9.53
N VAL A 243 -22.18 -2.34 -9.83
CA VAL A 243 -23.27 -1.54 -10.43
C VAL A 243 -23.63 -2.05 -11.82
N ILE A 244 -22.65 -2.36 -12.67
CA ILE A 244 -22.89 -2.86 -14.03
C ILE A 244 -23.55 -4.24 -13.99
N ILE A 245 -23.01 -5.17 -13.21
CA ILE A 245 -23.49 -6.55 -13.11
C ILE A 245 -24.86 -6.59 -12.43
N GLY A 246 -25.08 -5.75 -11.41
CA GLY A 246 -26.37 -5.64 -10.73
C GLY A 246 -27.52 -5.24 -11.68
N ARG A 247 -27.23 -4.47 -12.73
CA ARG A 247 -28.22 -4.12 -13.77
C ARG A 247 -28.60 -5.28 -14.69
N LEU A 248 -27.79 -6.33 -14.75
CA LEU A 248 -28.06 -7.52 -15.56
C LEU A 248 -29.08 -8.47 -14.89
N GLY A 249 -29.44 -8.24 -13.62
CA GLY A 249 -30.41 -9.06 -12.91
C GLY A 249 -29.98 -10.52 -12.74
N LEU A 250 -28.67 -10.78 -12.68
CA LEU A 250 -28.12 -12.13 -12.53
C LEU A 250 -28.49 -12.70 -11.15
N PRO A 251 -28.72 -14.02 -11.04
CA PRO A 251 -28.83 -14.68 -9.75
C PRO A 251 -27.51 -14.55 -8.97
N TRP A 252 -27.60 -14.56 -7.64
CA TRP A 252 -26.49 -14.26 -6.73
C TRP A 252 -25.21 -15.05 -7.02
N TYR A 253 -25.32 -16.34 -7.37
CA TYR A 253 -24.17 -17.19 -7.63
C TYR A 253 -23.45 -16.83 -8.95
N LEU A 254 -24.18 -16.37 -9.97
CA LEU A 254 -23.57 -15.87 -11.21
C LEU A 254 -22.94 -14.49 -10.99
N HIS A 255 -23.60 -13.62 -10.23
CA HIS A 255 -23.03 -12.34 -9.84
C HIS A 255 -21.65 -12.52 -9.17
N ASP A 256 -21.60 -13.35 -8.13
CA ASP A 256 -20.39 -13.58 -7.35
C ASP A 256 -19.32 -14.32 -8.16
N ALA A 257 -19.73 -15.26 -9.03
CA ALA A 257 -18.82 -15.93 -9.96
C ALA A 257 -18.18 -14.94 -10.96
N VAL A 258 -18.94 -13.99 -11.51
CA VAL A 258 -18.40 -12.95 -12.41
C VAL A 258 -17.43 -12.03 -11.66
N MET A 259 -17.78 -11.60 -10.45
CA MET A 259 -16.90 -10.80 -9.60
C MET A 259 -15.56 -11.50 -9.33
N CYS A 260 -15.59 -12.80 -9.02
CA CYS A 260 -14.37 -13.57 -8.73
C CYS A 260 -13.58 -13.97 -9.98
N ALA A 261 -14.24 -14.51 -11.00
CA ALA A 261 -13.58 -15.14 -12.15
C ALA A 261 -13.29 -14.17 -13.31
N VAL A 262 -13.95 -13.01 -13.35
CA VAL A 262 -13.78 -12.01 -14.42
C VAL A 262 -13.20 -10.72 -13.87
N VAL A 263 -13.84 -10.11 -12.86
CA VAL A 263 -13.47 -8.77 -12.38
C VAL A 263 -12.09 -8.77 -11.71
N VAL A 264 -11.82 -9.74 -10.82
CA VAL A 264 -10.50 -9.83 -10.16
C VAL A 264 -9.36 -10.07 -11.16
N PRO A 265 -9.41 -11.07 -12.07
CA PRO A 265 -8.36 -11.22 -13.08
C PRO A 265 -8.19 -10.01 -13.99
N ALA A 266 -9.29 -9.38 -14.42
CA ALA A 266 -9.24 -8.16 -15.23
C ALA A 266 -8.56 -7.00 -14.48
N LEU A 267 -8.88 -6.82 -13.19
CA LEU A 267 -8.24 -5.83 -12.32
C LEU A 267 -6.72 -6.04 -12.26
N PHE A 268 -6.25 -7.28 -12.07
CA PHE A 268 -4.82 -7.59 -12.06
C PHE A 268 -4.16 -7.32 -13.42
N ALA A 269 -4.81 -7.70 -14.53
CA ALA A 269 -4.28 -7.49 -15.88
C ALA A 269 -4.17 -5.99 -16.24
N ILE A 270 -5.21 -5.21 -15.89
CA ILE A 270 -5.24 -3.76 -16.11
C ILE A 270 -4.20 -3.08 -15.22
N ALA A 271 -4.15 -3.39 -13.93
CA ALA A 271 -3.17 -2.84 -13.00
C ALA A 271 -1.72 -3.12 -13.45
N TYR A 272 -1.44 -4.35 -13.86
CA TYR A 272 -0.15 -4.73 -14.43
C TYR A 272 0.19 -3.88 -15.66
N SER A 273 -0.76 -3.69 -16.58
CA SER A 273 -0.56 -2.92 -17.80
C SER A 273 -0.31 -1.44 -17.51
N ILE A 274 -1.08 -0.83 -16.60
CA ILE A 274 -0.89 0.55 -16.14
C ILE A 274 0.52 0.71 -15.58
N GLN A 275 0.92 -0.17 -14.66
CA GLN A 275 2.24 -0.08 -14.02
C GLN A 275 3.38 -0.31 -15.01
N ARG A 276 3.25 -1.28 -15.92
CA ARG A 276 4.24 -1.54 -16.97
C ARG A 276 4.43 -0.33 -17.87
N ASN A 277 3.34 0.24 -18.38
CA ASN A 277 3.39 1.42 -19.25
C ASN A 277 3.96 2.64 -18.52
N TYR A 278 3.61 2.79 -17.25
CA TYR A 278 4.12 3.85 -16.39
C TYR A 278 5.64 3.75 -16.19
N ASP A 279 6.13 2.57 -15.79
CA ASP A 279 7.54 2.32 -15.56
C ASP A 279 8.37 2.49 -16.84
N LEU A 280 7.84 2.08 -18.00
CA LEU A 280 8.49 2.30 -19.30
C LEU A 280 8.66 3.80 -19.59
N ARG A 281 7.64 4.62 -19.35
CA ARG A 281 7.68 6.07 -19.56
C ARG A 281 8.60 6.80 -18.59
N ILE A 282 8.74 6.30 -17.36
CA ILE A 282 9.70 6.86 -16.40
C ILE A 282 11.12 6.53 -16.83
N LYS A 283 11.40 5.28 -17.23
CA LYS A 283 12.74 4.86 -17.67
C LYS A 283 13.25 5.64 -18.87
N THR A 284 12.39 5.90 -19.86
CA THR A 284 12.77 6.71 -21.03
C THR A 284 13.10 8.15 -20.64
N LYS A 285 12.36 8.75 -19.69
CA LYS A 285 12.61 10.12 -19.22
C LYS A 285 13.83 10.26 -18.31
N THR A 286 14.21 9.24 -17.54
CA THR A 286 15.31 9.33 -16.58
C THR A 286 16.66 8.87 -17.12
N GLY A 287 16.72 8.34 -18.35
CA GLY A 287 17.97 7.88 -18.97
C GLY A 287 18.67 6.73 -18.21
N GLN A 288 18.00 6.09 -17.25
CA GLN A 288 18.58 4.99 -16.48
C GLN A 288 18.62 3.72 -17.36
N LYS A 289 19.77 3.48 -18.00
CA LYS A 289 20.15 2.14 -18.47
C LYS A 289 20.47 1.26 -17.25
N ASN A 290 20.04 0.00 -17.31
CA ASN A 290 20.18 -1.01 -16.24
C ASN A 290 21.62 -1.18 -15.78
#